data_AF-A0AAW1DIK6-F1
#
_entry.id   AF-A0AAW1DIK6-F1
#
_cell.length_a   1.000
_cell.length_b   1.000
_cell.length_c   1.000
_cell.angle_alpha   90.00
_cell.angle_beta   90.00
_cell.angle_gamma   90.00
#
_symmetry.space_group_name_H-M   'P 1'
#
loop_
_entity.id
_entity.type
_entity.pdbx_description
1 polymer ?
#
loop_
_entity_poly.entity_id
_entity_poly.type
_entity_poly.pdbx_seq_one_letter_code
_entity_poly.pdbx_strand_id
1 'polypeptide(L)' 'MKKETECRIPQPKVIRVSEYYPSDKIYEPPCTKLYRCGEDTGCCEGNGRCGAKSSEKVELYFYVSIKFLEFPY' A
#
# COMPACT_ATOMS: atom_id res chain seq x y z
N MET A 1 -7.24 -25.89 1.40
CA MET A 1 -6.74 -25.36 2.69
C MET A 1 -5.25 -25.01 2.66
N LYS A 2 -4.26 -25.93 2.76
CA LYS A 2 -2.84 -25.52 2.94
C LYS A 2 -2.30 -24.55 1.87
N LYS A 3 -2.65 -24.74 0.59
CA LYS A 3 -2.24 -23.86 -0.53
C LYS A 3 -2.89 -22.47 -0.54
N GLU A 4 -4.11 -22.35 -0.02
CA GLU A 4 -4.85 -21.08 -0.05
C GLU A 4 -4.37 -20.13 1.06
N THR A 5 -3.88 -20.70 2.17
CA THR A 5 -3.39 -19.96 3.33
C THR A 5 -1.87 -19.77 3.33
N GLU A 6 -1.16 -20.22 2.30
CA GLU A 6 0.29 -20.15 2.22
C GLU A 6 0.76 -18.72 1.88
N CYS A 7 1.83 -18.25 2.53
CA CYS A 7 2.51 -17.00 2.17
C CYS A 7 3.18 -17.11 0.78
N ARG A 8 2.37 -16.94 -0.27
CA ARG A 8 2.80 -17.10 -1.67
C ARG A 8 2.25 -16.02 -2.58
N ILE A 9 0.97 -15.69 -2.43
CA ILE A 9 0.28 -14.73 -3.30
C ILE A 9 0.14 -13.42 -2.53
N PRO A 10 0.73 -12.31 -3.01
CA PRO A 10 0.50 -10.99 -2.45
C PRO A 10 -1.01 -10.69 -2.39
N GLN A 11 -1.47 -10.15 -1.27
CA GLN A 11 -2.89 -9.82 -1.08
C GLN A 11 -3.14 -8.33 -1.38
N PRO A 12 -4.32 -7.96 -1.89
CA PRO A 12 -4.66 -6.58 -2.16
C PRO A 12 -4.79 -5.81 -0.84
N LYS A 13 -4.04 -4.72 -0.71
CA LYS A 13 -4.12 -3.79 0.41
C LYS A 13 -4.44 -2.40 -0.08
N VAL A 14 -5.40 -1.77 0.58
CA VAL A 14 -5.68 -0.34 0.41
C VAL A 14 -4.62 0.43 1.19
N ILE A 15 -3.89 1.29 0.49
CA ILE A 15 -2.85 2.13 1.08
C ILE A 15 -3.19 3.60 0.83
N ARG A 16 -2.87 4.46 1.80
CA ARG A 16 -3.02 5.90 1.66
C ARG A 16 -1.80 6.48 0.98
N VAL A 17 -1.99 7.23 -0.11
CA VAL A 17 -0.87 7.75 -0.91
C VAL A 17 0.02 8.68 -0.08
N SER A 18 -0.58 9.48 0.81
CA SER A 18 0.13 10.42 1.68
C SER A 18 1.04 9.75 2.72
N GLU A 19 0.85 8.47 3.05
CA GLU A 19 1.75 7.74 3.96
C GLU A 19 3.07 7.36 3.29
N TYR A 20 3.05 7.16 1.96
CA TYR A 20 4.22 6.81 1.16
C TYR A 20 4.89 8.02 0.51
N TYR A 21 4.08 9.05 0.21
CA TYR A 21 4.52 10.32 -0.36
C TYR A 21 4.05 11.48 0.53
N PRO A 22 4.64 11.64 1.73
CA PRO A 22 4.27 12.70 2.65
C PRO A 22 4.53 14.07 2.01
N SER A 23 3.48 14.88 1.87
CA SER A 23 3.52 16.24 1.32
C SER A 23 2.24 17.00 1.68
N ASP A 24 2.22 18.32 1.46
CA ASP A 24 1.05 19.18 1.65
C ASP A 24 0.01 19.05 0.52
N LYS A 25 0.22 18.08 -0.36
CA LYS A 25 -0.64 17.78 -1.50
C LYS A 25 -1.81 16.90 -1.08
N ILE A 26 -2.97 17.19 -1.62
CA ILE A 26 -4.14 16.31 -1.59
C ILE A 26 -4.10 15.47 -2.86
N TYR A 27 -4.11 14.15 -2.69
CA TYR A 27 -4.19 13.19 -3.78
C TYR A 27 -5.64 12.75 -3.96
N GLU A 28 -6.11 12.70 -5.21
CA GLU A 28 -7.41 12.16 -5.57
C GLU A 28 -7.26 11.07 -6.66
N PRO A 29 -7.65 9.82 -6.36
CA PRO A 29 -8.13 9.33 -5.06
C PRO A 29 -7.03 9.34 -3.98
N PRO A 30 -7.37 9.50 -2.68
CA PRO A 30 -6.37 9.56 -1.59
C PRO A 30 -5.76 8.19 -1.24
N CYS A 31 -6.42 7.12 -1.68
CA CYS A 31 -6.00 5.74 -1.44
C CYS A 31 -5.93 4.99 -2.77
N THR A 32 -5.05 3.99 -2.82
CA THR A 32 -4.96 3.07 -3.95
C THR A 32 -4.81 1.63 -3.46
N LYS A 33 -5.04 0.67 -4.36
CA LYS A 33 -4.87 -0.75 -4.10
C LYS A 33 -3.52 -1.21 -4.64
N LEU A 34 -2.65 -1.71 -3.76
CA LEU A 34 -1.43 -2.42 -4.15
C LEU A 34 -1.46 -3.85 -3.63
N TYR A 35 -0.77 -4.74 -4.33
CA TYR A 35 -0.60 -6.12 -3.89
C TYR A 35 0.65 -6.22 -3.02
N ARG A 36 0.51 -6.71 -1.79
CA ARG A 36 1.60 -6.79 -0.82
C ARG A 36 1.58 -8.09 -0.04
N CYS A 37 2.77 -8.54 0.35
CA CYS A 37 2.95 -9.54 1.39
C CYS A 37 3.14 -8.84 2.74
N GLY A 38 2.57 -9.42 3.79
CA GLY A 38 2.70 -9.03 5.18
C GLY A 38 2.24 -10.17 6.08
N GLU A 39 2.32 -9.98 7.40
CA GLU A 39 2.01 -11.03 8.39
C GLU A 39 0.58 -11.60 8.27
N ASP A 40 -0.34 -10.80 7.74
CA ASP A 40 -1.75 -11.10 7.47
C ASP A 40 -2.01 -11.73 6.08
N THR A 41 -0.99 -11.88 5.23
CA THR A 41 -1.13 -12.35 3.84
C THR A 41 -1.21 -13.88 3.76
N GLY A 42 -0.52 -14.57 4.67
CA GLY A 42 -0.49 -16.03 4.71
C GLY A 42 0.45 -16.56 5.78
N CYS A 43 0.37 -17.87 5.99
CA CYS A 43 1.17 -18.61 6.97
C CYS A 43 2.49 -19.07 6.35
N CYS A 44 3.56 -19.03 7.14
CA CYS A 44 4.87 -19.58 6.80
C CYS A 44 5.12 -20.89 7.55
N GLU A 45 5.93 -21.78 6.98
CA GLU A 45 6.41 -22.95 7.74
C GLU A 45 7.48 -22.50 8.76
N GLY A 46 7.33 -22.91 10.01
CA GLY A 46 8.20 -22.50 11.12
C GLY A 46 7.95 -21.07 11.60
N ASN A 47 8.99 -20.43 12.14
CA ASN A 47 8.90 -19.09 12.76
C ASN A 47 9.10 -17.94 11.75
N GLY A 48 8.91 -18.20 10.45
CA GLY A 48 9.08 -17.18 9.42
C GLY A 48 7.96 -16.13 9.45
N ARG A 49 8.30 -14.88 9.12
CA ARG A 49 7.31 -13.82 8.89
C ARG A 49 7.08 -13.64 7.40
N CYS A 50 5.80 -13.58 7.00
CA CYS A 50 5.44 -13.39 5.60
C CYS A 50 5.81 -11.97 5.13
N GLY A 51 6.56 -11.89 4.04
CA GLY A 51 7.08 -10.63 3.51
C GLY A 51 7.40 -10.74 2.02
N ALA A 52 7.67 -9.60 1.38
CA ALA A 52 7.97 -9.55 -0.04
C ALA A 52 9.37 -10.13 -0.31
N LYS A 53 9.47 -11.11 -1.21
CA LYS A 53 10.75 -11.63 -1.73
C LYS A 53 11.24 -10.85 -2.95
N SER A 54 10.30 -10.33 -3.73
CA SER A 54 10.54 -9.47 -4.90
C SER A 54 9.45 -8.41 -4.93
N SER A 55 9.80 -7.23 -5.44
CA SER A 55 8.88 -6.10 -5.57
C SER A 55 9.10 -5.41 -6.91
N GLU A 56 8.01 -4.93 -7.49
CA GLU A 56 8.03 -4.11 -8.70
C GLU A 56 7.51 -2.71 -8.37
N LYS A 57 8.07 -1.69 -9.03
CA LYS A 57 7.56 -0.33 -8.97
C LYS A 57 6.33 -0.23 -9.88
N VAL A 58 5.17 0.02 -9.28
CA VAL A 58 3.93 0.26 -10.01
C VAL A 58 3.75 1.77 -10.20
N GLU A 59 3.56 2.21 -11.43
CA GLU A 59 3.30 3.61 -11.75
C GLU A 59 1.78 3.85 -11.80
N LEU A 60 1.30 4.79 -10.99
CA LEU A 60 -0.10 5.15 -10.84
C LEU A 60 -0.24 6.66 -10.93
N TYR A 61 -1.33 7.12 -11.55
CA TYR A 61 -1.62 8.54 -11.73
C TYR A 61 -2.68 9.00 -10.73
N PHE A 62 -2.47 10.19 -10.18
CA PHE A 62 -3.37 10.82 -9.22
C PHE A 62 -3.59 12.27 -9.62
N TYR A 63 -4.81 12.76 -9.40
CA TYR A 63 -5.04 14.20 -9.39
C TYR A 63 -4.45 14.78 -8.10
N VAL A 64 -3.82 15.95 -8.23
CA VAL A 64 -3.07 16.57 -7.14
C VAL A 64 -3.51 18.02 -6.99
N SER A 65 -3.95 18.39 -5.79
CA SER A 65 -4.20 19.78 -5.41
C SER A 65 -3.37 20.15 -4.18
N ILE A 66 -3.10 21.44 -4.00
CA ILE A 66 -2.39 21.95 -2.82
C ILE A 66 -3.46 22.39 -1.82
N LYS A 67 -3.31 22.04 -0.54
CA LYS A 67 -4.07 22.73 0.51
C LYS A 67 -3.59 24.18 0.54
N PHE A 68 -4.30 25.07 -0.16
CA PHE A 68 -4.22 26.48 0.14
C PHE A 68 -4.77 26.63 1.55
N LEU A 69 -3.87 26.70 2.54
CA LEU A 69 -4.21 27.19 3.85
C LEU A 69 -4.90 28.53 3.63
N GLU A 70 -6.11 28.64 4.15
CA GLU A 70 -6.89 29.87 4.24
C GLU A 70 -5.94 31.00 4.66
N PHE A 71 -5.64 31.93 3.75
CA PHE A 71 -5.04 33.19 4.13
C PHE A 71 -6.10 33.94 4.93
N PRO A 72 -5.94 34.18 6.25
CA PRO A 72 -6.79 35.14 6.91
C PRO A 72 -6.40 36.51 6.31
N TYR A 73 -7.35 37.14 5.61
CA TYR A 73 -7.26 38.56 5.27
C TYR A 73 -7.20 39.39 6.56
#